data_AF-A0A845ZY88-F1
#
_entry.id   AF-A0A845ZY88-F1
#
_cell.length_a   1.000
_cell.length_b   1.000
_cell.length_c   1.000
_cell.angle_alpha   90.00
_cell.angle_beta   90.00
_cell.angle_gamma   90.00
#
_symmetry.space_group_name_H-M   'P 1'
#
loop_
_entity.id
_entity.type
_entity.pdbx_description
1 polymer ?
#
loop_
_entity_poly.entity_id
_entity_poly.type
_entity_poly.pdbx_seq_one_letter_code
_entity_poly.pdbx_strand_id
1 'polypeptide(L)'
;MPNQLAYIFLQNGETPSGSLTYGELDRQATAIASHLQSMPGERALLLYPSGLEFISAFFGCLYAGVVAVPVYPPRRNQKLSRLLSIANDAQAKLALTTTSILADIDRRWEREPELSSDLKWVATDTIETNRGEFVPKSIKRSSLAFLQYTSGSTGTPKGVMVTHGNLIQNSTDLDRGWEHNSDSVIVTWLPTFHDMGLIYGMLQAIYKGCKCIMLPPASFIQKPIRWLKAISDYGGTHSGAPNFAYALCVEKTTPEQRNQLDLSS
;
A
#
# COMPACT_ATOMS: atom_id res chain seq x y z
N MET A 1 -8.44 -7.51 17.92
CA MET A 1 -8.94 -6.31 18.61
C MET A 1 -9.72 -5.44 17.62
N PRO A 2 -11.01 -5.71 17.37
CA PRO A 2 -11.74 -5.14 16.24
C PRO A 2 -11.87 -3.60 16.29
N ASN A 3 -11.95 -3.02 17.48
CA ASN A 3 -12.11 -1.57 17.67
C ASN A 3 -10.78 -0.81 17.78
N GLN A 4 -9.63 -1.50 17.76
CA GLN A 4 -8.33 -0.86 17.83
C GLN A 4 -7.98 -0.26 16.47
N LEU A 5 -7.40 0.94 16.47
CA LEU A 5 -6.90 1.61 15.26
C LEU A 5 -5.68 0.87 14.70
N ALA A 6 -5.76 0.49 13.42
CA ALA A 6 -4.67 -0.11 12.65
C ALA A 6 -3.94 0.95 11.83
N TYR A 7 -4.67 1.82 11.13
CA TYR A 7 -4.09 2.83 10.23
C TYR A 7 -4.70 4.21 10.43
N ILE A 8 -3.88 5.25 10.29
CA ILE A 8 -4.30 6.65 10.11
C ILE A 8 -3.59 7.19 8.87
N PHE A 9 -4.32 7.87 7.98
CA PHE A 9 -3.73 8.51 6.81
C PHE A 9 -3.82 10.04 6.91
N LEU A 10 -2.68 10.71 6.70
CA LEU A 10 -2.54 12.17 6.74
C LEU A 10 -2.47 12.73 5.32
N GLN A 11 -3.59 13.14 4.72
CA GLN A 11 -3.68 13.50 3.28
C GLN A 11 -2.64 14.50 2.77
N ASN A 12 -2.19 15.43 3.62
CA ASN A 12 -1.19 16.44 3.30
C ASN A 12 0.07 16.28 4.17
N GLY A 13 0.17 15.21 4.95
CA GLY A 13 1.22 14.94 5.93
C GLY A 13 1.02 15.59 7.30
N GLU A 14 -0.13 16.24 7.53
CA GLU A 14 -0.43 16.97 8.78
C GLU A 14 -1.86 16.68 9.25
N THR A 15 -2.84 16.70 8.35
CA THR A 15 -4.27 16.56 8.67
C THR A 15 -4.74 15.12 8.43
N PRO A 16 -5.32 14.45 9.43
CA PRO A 16 -5.99 13.16 9.24
C PRO A 16 -7.13 13.28 8.23
N SER A 17 -7.15 12.42 7.22
CA SER A 17 -8.24 12.33 6.25
C SER A 17 -9.03 11.03 6.35
N GLY A 18 -8.54 10.07 7.15
CA GLY A 18 -9.22 8.81 7.40
C GLY A 18 -8.43 7.93 8.37
N SER A 19 -9.11 6.92 8.88
CA SER A 19 -8.52 5.86 9.70
C SER A 19 -9.20 4.53 9.41
N LEU A 20 -8.50 3.44 9.71
CA LEU A 20 -9.06 2.10 9.76
C LEU A 20 -8.77 1.48 11.11
N THR A 21 -9.81 1.00 11.78
CA THR A 21 -9.69 -0.02 12.81
C THR A 21 -9.43 -1.40 12.19
N TYR A 22 -8.93 -2.35 12.99
CA TYR A 22 -8.75 -3.73 12.53
C TYR A 22 -10.07 -4.35 12.02
N GLY A 23 -11.19 -4.05 12.67
CA GLY A 23 -12.50 -4.54 12.25
C GLY A 23 -13.02 -3.88 10.98
N GLU A 24 -12.73 -2.59 10.75
CA GLU A 24 -13.08 -1.93 9.49
C GLU A 24 -12.25 -2.45 8.33
N LEU A 25 -10.94 -2.64 8.54
CA LEU A 25 -10.06 -3.24 7.55
C LEU A 25 -10.53 -4.64 7.17
N ASP A 26 -10.79 -5.49 8.17
CA ASP A 26 -11.26 -6.87 7.95
C ASP A 26 -12.58 -6.89 7.15
N ARG A 27 -13.56 -6.04 7.51
CA ARG A 27 -14.83 -5.94 6.78
C ARG A 27 -14.62 -5.48 5.33
N GLN A 28 -13.82 -4.44 5.11
CA GLN A 28 -13.56 -3.94 3.75
C GLN A 28 -12.79 -4.95 2.90
N ALA A 29 -11.74 -5.56 3.46
CA ALA A 29 -10.97 -6.61 2.79
C ALA A 29 -11.85 -7.82 2.45
N THR A 30 -12.71 -8.25 3.37
CA THR A 30 -13.64 -9.37 3.17
C THR A 30 -14.68 -9.09 2.08
N ALA A 31 -15.21 -7.87 2.01
CA ALA A 31 -16.14 -7.48 0.95
C ALA A 31 -15.46 -7.49 -0.44
N ILE A 32 -14.22 -6.99 -0.53
CA ILE A 32 -13.42 -7.07 -1.75
C ILE A 32 -13.11 -8.54 -2.08
N ALA A 33 -12.75 -9.35 -1.09
CA ALA A 33 -12.44 -10.76 -1.30
C ALA A 33 -13.65 -11.56 -1.81
N SER A 34 -14.85 -11.25 -1.30
CA SER A 34 -16.12 -11.82 -1.78
C SER A 34 -16.37 -11.49 -3.25
N HIS A 35 -16.07 -10.26 -3.67
CA HIS A 35 -16.16 -9.87 -5.07
C HIS A 35 -15.17 -10.66 -5.96
N LEU A 36 -14.02 -11.05 -5.41
CA LEU A 36 -12.93 -11.73 -6.11
C LEU A 36 -12.97 -13.27 -5.97
N GLN A 37 -13.93 -13.84 -5.25
CA GLN A 37 -13.92 -15.24 -4.81
C GLN A 37 -13.81 -16.30 -5.93
N SER A 38 -14.22 -15.94 -7.15
CA SER A 38 -14.18 -16.80 -8.35
C SER A 38 -12.88 -16.69 -9.13
N MET A 39 -11.87 -15.97 -8.64
CA MET A 39 -10.61 -15.69 -9.34
C MET A 39 -9.34 -16.12 -8.56
N PRO A 40 -9.36 -17.19 -7.74
CA PRO A 40 -8.17 -17.57 -6.98
C PRO A 40 -7.01 -17.93 -7.92
N GLY A 41 -5.79 -17.47 -7.59
CA GLY A 41 -4.58 -17.65 -8.40
C GLY A 41 -4.43 -16.64 -9.55
N GLU A 42 -5.46 -15.84 -9.84
CA GLU A 42 -5.34 -14.76 -10.83
C GLU A 42 -4.51 -13.59 -10.29
N ARG A 43 -3.96 -12.79 -11.21
CA ARG A 43 -3.19 -11.57 -10.88
C ARG A 43 -4.06 -10.34 -11.06
N ALA A 44 -4.07 -9.49 -10.04
CA ALA A 44 -4.76 -8.21 -10.06
C ALA A 44 -3.77 -7.05 -9.94
N LEU A 45 -3.80 -6.13 -10.89
CA LEU A 45 -3.11 -4.85 -10.76
C LEU A 45 -3.81 -4.02 -9.69
N LEU A 46 -3.06 -3.40 -8.79
CA LEU A 46 -3.60 -2.48 -7.78
C LEU A 46 -3.13 -1.07 -8.09
N LEU A 47 -4.04 -0.25 -8.61
CA LEU A 47 -3.79 1.15 -8.97
C LEU A 47 -4.52 2.08 -8.01
N TYR A 48 -3.81 2.59 -7.01
CA TYR A 48 -4.42 3.44 -5.99
C TYR A 48 -3.58 4.69 -5.75
N PRO A 49 -4.21 5.81 -5.36
CA PRO A 49 -3.46 6.90 -4.77
C PRO A 49 -2.87 6.44 -3.43
N SER A 50 -1.97 7.23 -2.85
CA SER A 50 -1.61 7.03 -1.44
C SER A 50 -2.87 7.21 -0.59
N GLY A 51 -3.23 6.21 0.20
CA GLY A 51 -4.47 6.19 0.95
C GLY A 51 -4.76 4.83 1.57
N LEU A 52 -5.92 4.73 2.23
CA LEU A 52 -6.37 3.56 2.98
C LEU A 52 -7.00 2.50 2.05
N GLU A 53 -7.55 2.92 0.92
CA GLU A 53 -8.23 2.09 -0.07
C GLU A 53 -7.29 1.03 -0.66
N PHE A 54 -6.02 1.38 -0.86
CA PHE A 54 -4.97 0.43 -1.28
C PHE A 54 -4.83 -0.72 -0.28
N ILE A 55 -4.88 -0.42 1.02
CA ILE A 55 -4.66 -1.40 2.09
C ILE A 55 -5.78 -2.43 2.07
N SER A 56 -7.04 -1.96 2.06
CA SER A 56 -8.22 -2.82 1.99
C SER A 56 -8.21 -3.68 0.72
N ALA A 57 -7.85 -3.12 -0.44
CA ALA A 57 -7.73 -3.87 -1.68
C ALA A 57 -6.61 -4.91 -1.65
N PHE A 58 -5.45 -4.59 -1.07
CA PHE A 58 -4.33 -5.52 -0.93
C PHE A 58 -4.74 -6.73 -0.08
N PHE A 59 -5.31 -6.51 1.10
CA PHE A 59 -5.79 -7.60 1.95
C PHE A 59 -6.96 -8.37 1.32
N GLY A 60 -7.86 -7.69 0.61
CA GLY A 60 -8.94 -8.35 -0.13
C GLY A 60 -8.42 -9.33 -1.20
N CYS A 61 -7.35 -8.96 -1.92
CA CYS A 61 -6.67 -9.89 -2.81
C CYS A 61 -6.09 -11.09 -2.05
N LEU A 62 -5.37 -10.85 -0.95
CA LEU A 62 -4.79 -11.92 -0.15
C LEU A 62 -5.87 -12.89 0.34
N TYR A 63 -6.98 -12.38 0.87
CA TYR A 63 -8.09 -13.19 1.37
C TYR A 63 -8.68 -14.05 0.26
N ALA A 64 -8.91 -13.48 -0.93
CA ALA A 64 -9.44 -14.22 -2.08
C ALA A 64 -8.45 -15.20 -2.72
N GLY A 65 -7.18 -15.20 -2.31
CA GLY A 65 -6.11 -15.94 -2.97
C GLY A 65 -5.75 -15.38 -4.35
N VAL A 66 -6.04 -14.11 -4.61
CA VAL A 66 -5.63 -13.36 -5.80
C VAL A 66 -4.25 -12.77 -5.55
N VAL A 67 -3.34 -12.94 -6.51
CA VAL A 67 -1.98 -12.40 -6.44
C VAL A 67 -2.02 -10.90 -6.70
N ALA A 68 -1.74 -10.10 -5.67
CA ALA A 68 -1.74 -8.64 -5.80
C ALA A 68 -0.52 -8.17 -6.62
N VAL A 69 -0.70 -7.15 -7.46
CA VAL A 69 0.37 -6.53 -8.22
C VAL A 69 0.30 -5.01 -8.02
N PRO A 70 0.88 -4.49 -6.91
CA PRO A 70 0.92 -3.05 -6.65
C PRO A 70 1.68 -2.30 -7.74
N VAL A 71 1.03 -1.31 -8.34
CA VAL A 71 1.64 -0.44 -9.35
C VAL A 71 1.25 1.01 -9.13
N TYR A 72 2.11 1.92 -9.57
CA TYR A 72 1.78 3.34 -9.53
C TYR A 72 0.64 3.64 -10.52
N PRO A 73 -0.35 4.45 -10.13
CA PRO A 73 -1.24 5.07 -11.10
C PRO A 73 -0.41 5.87 -12.12
N PRO A 74 -0.70 5.74 -13.42
CA PRO A 74 0.03 6.46 -14.45
C PRO A 74 -0.13 7.97 -14.23
N ARG A 75 1.00 8.70 -14.11
CA ARG A 75 0.97 10.16 -14.00
C ARG A 75 0.38 10.76 -15.28
N ARG A 76 -0.14 11.99 -15.21
CA ARG A 76 -0.75 12.70 -16.37
C ARG A 76 0.14 12.70 -17.62
N ASN A 77 1.46 12.77 -17.45
CA ASN A 77 2.43 12.84 -18.55
C ASN A 77 3.08 11.47 -18.89
N GLN A 78 2.62 10.38 -18.29
CA GLN A 78 3.16 9.03 -18.53
C GLN A 78 2.23 8.24 -19.46
N LYS A 79 2.84 7.54 -20.43
CA LYS A 79 2.15 6.65 -21.35
C LYS A 79 1.57 5.44 -20.62
N LEU A 80 0.39 4.97 -21.04
CA LEU A 80 -0.23 3.74 -20.52
C LEU A 80 0.58 2.48 -20.86
N SER A 81 1.47 2.54 -21.85
CA SER A 81 2.30 1.40 -22.28
C SER A 81 3.11 0.74 -21.16
N ARG A 82 3.56 1.50 -20.14
CA ARG A 82 4.24 0.92 -18.98
C ARG A 82 3.30 0.06 -18.14
N LEU A 83 2.08 0.52 -17.91
CA LEU A 83 1.06 -0.22 -17.16
C LEU A 83 0.73 -1.52 -17.88
N LEU A 84 0.55 -1.46 -19.20
CA LEU A 84 0.25 -2.63 -20.04
C LEU A 84 1.41 -3.61 -20.10
N SER A 85 2.65 -3.12 -20.16
CA SER A 85 3.83 -3.99 -20.09
C SER A 85 3.85 -4.78 -18.78
N ILE A 86 3.50 -4.16 -17.66
CA ILE A 86 3.38 -4.85 -16.37
C ILE A 86 2.18 -5.81 -16.37
N ALA A 87 1.03 -5.38 -16.91
CA ALA A 87 -0.15 -6.23 -17.04
C ALA A 87 0.16 -7.52 -17.82
N ASN A 88 0.86 -7.39 -18.95
CA ASN A 88 1.21 -8.49 -19.82
C ASN A 88 2.27 -9.41 -19.18
N ASP A 89 3.31 -8.85 -18.57
CA ASP A 89 4.34 -9.62 -17.86
C ASP A 89 3.76 -10.40 -16.66
N ALA A 90 2.90 -9.76 -15.86
CA ALA A 90 2.19 -10.39 -14.76
C ALA A 90 1.09 -11.36 -15.23
N GLN A 91 0.75 -11.33 -16.53
CA GLN A 91 -0.43 -11.97 -17.10
C GLN A 91 -1.70 -11.60 -16.32
N ALA A 92 -1.82 -10.34 -15.88
CA ALA A 92 -2.93 -9.87 -15.08
C ALA A 92 -4.27 -10.02 -15.82
N LYS A 93 -5.30 -10.39 -15.06
CA LYS A 93 -6.68 -10.49 -15.55
C LYS A 93 -7.58 -9.38 -15.00
N LEU A 94 -7.13 -8.73 -13.93
CA LEU A 94 -7.91 -7.79 -13.15
C LEU A 94 -7.09 -6.52 -12.92
N ALA A 95 -7.80 -5.41 -12.77
CA ALA A 95 -7.25 -4.17 -12.25
C ALA A 95 -8.22 -3.62 -11.20
N LEU A 96 -7.75 -3.46 -9.97
CA LEU A 96 -8.48 -2.86 -8.86
C LEU A 96 -8.02 -1.42 -8.69
N THR A 97 -8.98 -0.52 -8.56
CA THR A 97 -8.71 0.91 -8.41
C THR A 97 -9.90 1.63 -7.74
N THR A 98 -9.88 2.95 -7.70
CA THR A 98 -11.02 3.78 -7.28
C THR A 98 -11.80 4.28 -8.49
N THR A 99 -13.05 4.68 -8.29
CA THR A 99 -13.89 5.28 -9.34
C THR A 99 -13.21 6.50 -9.99
N SER A 100 -12.52 7.31 -9.17
CA SER A 100 -11.81 8.50 -9.65
C SER A 100 -10.63 8.19 -10.58
N ILE A 101 -9.85 7.15 -10.29
CA ILE A 101 -8.74 6.73 -11.16
C ILE A 101 -9.27 6.01 -12.40
N LEU A 102 -10.27 5.13 -12.25
CA LEU A 102 -10.90 4.44 -13.38
C LEU A 102 -11.38 5.44 -14.44
N ALA A 103 -12.09 6.49 -14.02
CA ALA A 103 -12.54 7.55 -14.93
C ALA A 103 -11.38 8.30 -15.61
N ASP A 104 -10.20 8.40 -14.99
CA ASP A 104 -9.02 8.98 -15.65
C ASP A 104 -8.38 8.04 -16.66
N ILE A 105 -8.37 6.74 -16.37
CA ILE A 105 -7.87 5.72 -17.27
C ILE A 105 -8.78 5.61 -18.51
N ASP A 106 -10.11 5.60 -18.33
CA ASP A 106 -11.07 5.55 -19.45
C ASP A 106 -10.88 6.71 -20.42
N ARG A 107 -10.76 7.95 -19.91
CA ARG A 107 -10.47 9.14 -20.74
C ARG A 107 -9.14 9.06 -21.50
N ARG A 108 -8.17 8.29 -21.01
CA ARG A 108 -6.89 8.09 -21.69
C ARG A 108 -7.00 7.04 -22.78
N TRP A 109 -7.74 5.96 -22.57
CA TRP A 109 -8.01 4.98 -23.63
C TRP A 109 -8.83 5.53 -24.79
N GLU A 110 -9.76 6.45 -24.53
CA GLU A 110 -10.43 7.18 -25.61
C GLU A 110 -9.46 7.91 -26.54
N ARG A 111 -8.28 8.29 -26.03
CA ARG A 111 -7.22 8.99 -26.78
C ARG A 111 -6.18 8.05 -27.39
N GLU A 112 -6.01 6.87 -26.81
CA GLU A 112 -5.03 5.83 -27.18
C GLU A 112 -5.71 4.44 -27.21
N PRO A 113 -6.71 4.22 -28.10
CA PRO A 113 -7.51 2.98 -28.11
C PRO A 113 -6.69 1.72 -28.42
N GLU A 114 -5.57 1.87 -29.12
CA GLU A 114 -4.59 0.80 -29.39
C GLU A 114 -3.90 0.27 -28.12
N LEU A 115 -4.01 1.00 -27.01
CA LEU A 115 -3.49 0.63 -25.70
C LEU A 115 -4.57 0.04 -24.78
N SER A 116 -5.75 -0.29 -25.31
CA SER A 116 -6.79 -1.00 -24.56
C SER A 116 -6.31 -2.40 -24.13
N SER A 117 -6.79 -2.86 -22.98
CA SER A 117 -6.42 -4.16 -22.39
C SER A 117 -7.66 -4.96 -22.03
N ASP A 118 -7.59 -6.28 -22.14
CA ASP A 118 -8.64 -7.21 -21.67
C ASP A 118 -8.72 -7.34 -20.14
N LEU A 119 -8.16 -6.38 -19.40
CA LEU A 119 -8.25 -6.34 -17.95
C LEU A 119 -9.68 -6.05 -17.53
N LYS A 120 -10.20 -6.86 -16.60
CA LYS A 120 -11.45 -6.54 -15.91
C LYS A 120 -11.18 -5.51 -14.81
N TRP A 121 -11.69 -4.30 -15.00
CA TRP A 121 -11.57 -3.21 -14.04
C TRP A 121 -12.63 -3.29 -12.95
N VAL A 122 -12.21 -3.04 -11.71
CA VAL A 122 -13.07 -3.01 -10.54
C VAL A 122 -12.74 -1.77 -9.72
N ALA A 123 -13.73 -0.88 -9.57
CA ALA A 123 -13.69 0.25 -8.66
C ALA A 123 -14.09 -0.22 -7.25
N THR A 124 -13.13 -0.42 -6.35
CA THR A 124 -13.35 -1.04 -5.04
C THR A 124 -14.11 -0.15 -4.06
N ASP A 125 -14.10 1.17 -4.28
CA ASP A 125 -14.89 2.17 -3.56
C ASP A 125 -16.40 2.09 -3.85
N THR A 126 -16.81 1.26 -4.83
CA THR A 126 -18.22 0.94 -5.12
C THR A 126 -18.69 -0.37 -4.50
N ILE A 127 -17.80 -1.13 -3.85
CA ILE A 127 -18.14 -2.42 -3.24
C ILE A 127 -18.74 -2.18 -1.86
N GLU A 128 -19.99 -2.57 -1.69
CA GLU A 128 -20.67 -2.51 -0.39
C GLU A 128 -20.03 -3.48 0.62
N THR A 129 -19.77 -2.99 1.82
CA THR A 129 -19.09 -3.74 2.90
C THR A 129 -19.96 -4.83 3.55
N ASN A 130 -21.27 -4.84 3.27
CA ASN A 130 -22.23 -5.80 3.83
C ASN A 130 -22.52 -6.97 2.88
N ARG A 131 -21.75 -7.12 1.80
CA ARG A 131 -22.11 -8.04 0.72
C ARG A 131 -21.49 -9.43 0.89
N GLY A 132 -22.34 -10.39 1.27
CA GLY A 132 -22.11 -11.83 1.09
C GLY A 132 -21.28 -12.51 2.18
N GLU A 133 -21.54 -13.80 2.39
CA GLU A 133 -20.67 -14.65 3.20
C GLU A 133 -19.41 -14.98 2.40
N PHE A 134 -18.30 -14.32 2.74
CA PHE A 134 -16.99 -14.76 2.28
C PHE A 134 -16.66 -16.09 2.96
N VAL A 135 -16.30 -17.11 2.18
CA VAL A 135 -15.78 -18.37 2.72
C VAL A 135 -14.26 -18.39 2.52
N PRO A 136 -13.45 -18.20 3.58
CA PRO A 136 -12.01 -18.23 3.46
C PRO A 136 -11.52 -19.57 2.91
N LYS A 137 -10.72 -19.52 1.86
CA LYS A 137 -10.03 -20.71 1.32
C LYS A 137 -8.70 -20.88 2.04
N SER A 138 -8.27 -22.12 2.24
CA SER A 138 -6.95 -22.40 2.82
C SER A 138 -5.84 -21.92 1.87
N ILE A 139 -4.99 -21.01 2.34
CA ILE A 139 -3.84 -20.49 1.60
C ILE A 139 -2.57 -21.22 2.07
N LYS A 140 -1.79 -21.75 1.12
CA LYS A 140 -0.52 -22.42 1.44
C LYS A 140 0.59 -21.38 1.58
N ARG A 141 1.58 -21.64 2.44
CA ARG A 141 2.78 -20.79 2.53
C ARG A 141 3.52 -20.62 1.21
N SER A 142 3.48 -21.63 0.33
CA SER A 142 4.09 -21.58 -1.00
C SER A 142 3.29 -20.80 -2.04
N SER A 143 2.05 -20.41 -1.74
CA SER A 143 1.22 -19.61 -2.64
C SER A 143 1.79 -18.20 -2.78
N LEU A 144 1.73 -17.64 -3.99
CA LEU A 144 2.08 -16.24 -4.23
C LEU A 144 1.09 -15.33 -3.51
N ALA A 145 1.62 -14.34 -2.80
CA ALA A 145 0.84 -13.27 -2.17
C ALA A 145 0.78 -12.06 -3.10
N PHE A 146 1.94 -11.64 -3.64
CA PHE A 146 2.04 -10.51 -4.54
C PHE A 146 3.25 -10.59 -5.46
N LEU A 147 3.22 -9.79 -6.53
CA LEU A 147 4.37 -9.50 -7.38
C LEU A 147 4.87 -8.10 -7.09
N GLN A 148 6.14 -7.99 -6.67
CA GLN A 148 6.80 -6.70 -6.46
C GLN A 148 7.53 -6.31 -7.72
N TYR A 149 6.98 -5.36 -8.48
CA TYR A 149 7.70 -4.81 -9.63
C TYR A 149 8.80 -3.86 -9.18
N THR A 150 9.97 -4.03 -9.78
CA THR A 150 11.09 -3.11 -9.63
C THR A 150 11.33 -2.37 -10.93
N SER A 151 12.02 -1.23 -10.88
CA SER A 151 12.34 -0.44 -12.07
C SER A 151 13.18 -1.21 -13.09
N GLY A 152 13.90 -2.26 -12.67
CA GLY A 152 14.73 -3.11 -13.52
C GLY A 152 15.90 -2.34 -14.14
N SER A 153 17.13 -2.81 -13.93
CA SER A 153 18.33 -2.19 -14.55
C SER A 153 18.28 -2.22 -16.10
N THR A 154 17.46 -3.09 -16.69
CA THR A 154 17.33 -3.31 -18.13
C THR A 154 16.14 -2.57 -18.76
N GLY A 155 15.45 -1.69 -18.03
CA GLY A 155 14.32 -0.89 -18.53
C GLY A 155 12.99 -1.64 -18.70
N THR A 156 13.01 -2.97 -18.82
CA THR A 156 11.81 -3.83 -18.79
C THR A 156 11.45 -4.15 -17.33
N PRO A 157 10.22 -3.86 -16.86
CA PRO A 157 9.80 -4.19 -15.51
C PRO A 157 9.89 -5.71 -15.24
N LYS A 158 10.36 -6.09 -14.06
CA LYS A 158 10.39 -7.50 -13.62
C LYS A 158 9.61 -7.65 -12.32
N GLY A 159 8.66 -8.57 -12.29
CA GLY A 159 7.89 -8.91 -11.10
C GLY A 159 8.63 -9.90 -10.22
N VAL A 160 9.07 -9.47 -9.03
CA VAL A 160 9.61 -10.39 -8.03
C VAL A 160 8.43 -11.14 -7.40
N MET A 161 8.45 -12.47 -7.54
CA MET A 161 7.45 -13.35 -6.94
C MET A 161 7.65 -13.46 -5.43
N VAL A 162 6.66 -13.04 -4.64
CA VAL A 162 6.72 -13.12 -3.18
C VAL A 162 5.60 -14.01 -2.67
N THR A 163 5.97 -15.08 -1.97
CA THR A 163 5.01 -16.02 -1.37
C THR A 163 4.54 -15.56 0.01
N HIS A 164 3.41 -16.08 0.48
CA HIS A 164 2.97 -15.90 1.87
C HIS A 164 4.05 -16.35 2.87
N GLY A 165 4.76 -17.44 2.57
CA GLY A 165 5.86 -17.95 3.38
C GLY A 165 7.05 -16.99 3.46
N ASN A 166 7.40 -16.32 2.35
CA ASN A 166 8.42 -15.28 2.34
C ASN A 166 8.02 -14.09 3.21
N LEU A 167 6.76 -13.63 3.09
CA LEU A 167 6.23 -12.52 3.89
C LEU A 167 6.30 -12.81 5.38
N ILE A 168 5.75 -13.96 5.82
CA ILE A 168 5.74 -14.32 7.24
C ILE A 168 7.16 -14.48 7.78
N GLN A 169 8.07 -15.09 7.01
CA GLN A 169 9.47 -15.22 7.41
C GLN A 169 10.13 -13.84 7.56
N ASN A 170 10.01 -12.98 6.56
CA ASN A 170 10.58 -11.63 6.59
C ASN A 170 10.02 -10.79 7.75
N SER A 171 8.71 -10.84 8.00
CA SER A 171 8.09 -10.14 9.12
C SER A 171 8.54 -10.68 10.49
N THR A 172 8.82 -11.98 10.58
CA THR A 172 9.42 -12.59 11.78
C THR A 172 10.84 -12.08 12.01
N ASP A 173 11.64 -11.97 10.96
CA ASP A 173 13.03 -11.50 11.07
C ASP A 173 13.11 -10.00 11.33
N LEU A 174 12.22 -9.19 10.73
CA LEU A 174 12.07 -7.77 11.07
C LEU A 174 11.71 -7.59 12.55
N ASP A 175 10.79 -8.42 13.06
CA ASP A 175 10.38 -8.35 14.46
C ASP A 175 11.53 -8.64 15.44
N ARG A 176 12.41 -9.60 15.11
CA ARG A 176 13.59 -9.91 15.92
C ARG A 176 14.58 -8.76 16.01
N GLY A 177 14.71 -7.96 14.96
CA GLY A 177 15.67 -6.87 14.92
C GLY A 177 15.13 -5.53 15.44
N TRP A 178 13.82 -5.31 15.29
CA TRP A 178 13.17 -4.04 15.61
C TRP A 178 12.33 -4.10 16.89
N GLU A 179 12.07 -5.29 17.43
CA GLU A 179 11.38 -5.50 18.71
C GLU A 179 10.00 -4.84 18.82
N HIS A 180 9.26 -4.84 17.70
CA HIS A 180 7.90 -4.30 17.67
C HIS A 180 7.00 -5.00 18.71
N ASN A 181 6.07 -4.24 19.27
CA ASN A 181 5.03 -4.73 20.18
C ASN A 181 3.69 -4.03 19.89
N SER A 182 2.64 -4.37 20.63
CA SER A 182 1.29 -3.81 20.42
C SER A 182 1.20 -2.30 20.68
N ASP A 183 2.11 -1.76 21.48
CA ASP A 183 2.18 -0.34 21.83
C ASP A 183 3.03 0.46 20.83
N SER A 184 3.70 -0.23 19.90
CA SER A 184 4.49 0.41 18.86
C SER A 184 3.61 1.26 17.92
N VAL A 185 4.14 2.40 17.54
CA VAL A 185 3.59 3.28 16.50
C VAL A 185 4.60 3.38 15.36
N ILE A 186 4.22 2.81 14.22
CA ILE A 186 4.99 2.92 12.97
C ILE A 186 4.58 4.22 12.27
N VAL A 187 5.53 5.06 11.89
CA VAL A 187 5.27 6.25 11.08
C VAL A 187 5.98 6.08 9.74
N THR A 188 5.26 6.27 8.62
CA THR A 188 5.83 6.08 7.29
C THR A 188 5.25 7.05 6.27
N TRP A 189 6.15 7.56 5.41
CA TRP A 189 5.78 8.24 4.16
C TRP A 189 6.14 7.41 2.94
N LEU A 190 6.65 6.20 3.18
CA LEU A 190 7.23 5.39 2.13
C LEU A 190 6.15 4.90 1.18
N PRO A 191 6.48 4.83 -0.11
CA PRO A 191 5.54 4.32 -1.09
C PRO A 191 5.14 2.86 -0.90
N THR A 192 3.83 2.56 -0.92
CA THR A 192 3.28 1.20 -0.80
C THR A 192 3.48 0.30 -2.02
N PHE A 193 3.98 0.84 -3.13
CA PHE A 193 4.42 0.08 -4.31
C PHE A 193 5.93 -0.20 -4.29
N HIS A 194 6.63 0.13 -3.20
CA HIS A 194 8.01 -0.27 -2.93
C HIS A 194 8.04 -1.20 -1.71
N ASP A 195 8.96 -2.15 -1.67
CA ASP A 195 9.02 -3.18 -0.63
C ASP A 195 9.06 -2.62 0.80
N MET A 196 9.87 -1.60 1.07
CA MET A 196 10.01 -0.98 2.39
C MET A 196 8.75 -0.24 2.83
N GLY A 197 8.00 0.37 1.91
CA GLY A 197 6.71 0.98 2.25
C GLY A 197 5.59 -0.05 2.38
N LEU A 198 5.61 -1.11 1.58
CA LEU A 198 4.62 -2.17 1.60
C LEU A 198 4.83 -3.12 2.80
N ILE A 199 5.98 -3.76 2.88
CA ILE A 199 6.24 -4.82 3.85
C ILE A 199 6.49 -4.22 5.23
N TYR A 200 7.47 -3.31 5.36
CA TYR A 200 7.76 -2.68 6.65
C TYR A 200 6.70 -1.63 7.00
N GLY A 201 6.42 -0.68 6.11
CA GLY A 201 5.53 0.44 6.38
C GLY A 201 4.05 0.09 6.53
N MET A 202 3.57 -1.04 5.98
CA MET A 202 2.15 -1.40 6.00
C MET A 202 1.90 -2.77 6.62
N LEU A 203 2.52 -3.84 6.12
CA LEU A 203 2.22 -5.21 6.56
C LEU A 203 2.75 -5.53 7.96
N GLN A 204 3.91 -5.01 8.33
CA GLN A 204 4.50 -5.25 9.65
C GLN A 204 3.58 -4.78 10.79
N ALA A 205 2.89 -3.65 10.59
CA ALA A 205 1.96 -3.11 11.57
C ALA A 205 0.85 -4.12 11.91
N ILE A 206 0.25 -4.73 10.89
CA ILE A 206 -0.80 -5.74 11.04
C ILE A 206 -0.24 -7.04 11.60
N TYR A 207 0.94 -7.46 11.15
CA TYR A 207 1.60 -8.66 11.67
C TYR A 207 1.83 -8.58 13.19
N LYS A 208 2.14 -7.37 13.71
CA LYS A 208 2.42 -7.14 15.13
C LYS A 208 1.26 -6.59 15.96
N GLY A 209 0.13 -6.28 15.33
CA GLY A 209 -1.01 -5.73 16.04
C GLY A 209 -0.82 -4.28 16.50
N CYS A 210 0.06 -3.53 15.84
CA CYS A 210 0.43 -2.17 16.21
C CYS A 210 -0.19 -1.13 15.26
N LYS A 211 -0.06 0.17 15.57
CA LYS A 211 -0.67 1.25 14.78
C LYS A 211 0.32 1.76 13.74
N CYS A 212 -0.16 2.11 12.55
CA CYS A 212 0.62 2.76 11.53
C CYS A 212 0.02 4.13 11.12
N ILE A 213 0.87 5.16 11.15
CA ILE A 213 0.57 6.51 10.68
C ILE A 213 1.23 6.70 9.33
N MET A 214 0.44 7.02 8.32
CA MET A 214 0.86 7.09 6.94
C MET A 214 0.67 8.50 6.38
N LEU A 215 1.63 8.95 5.58
CA LEU A 215 1.51 10.20 4.80
C LEU A 215 1.97 9.99 3.35
N PRO A 216 1.48 10.79 2.39
CA PRO A 216 1.92 10.69 1.00
C PRO A 216 3.43 10.97 0.85
N PRO A 217 4.16 10.24 -0.01
CA PRO A 217 5.56 10.54 -0.29
C PRO A 217 5.78 11.98 -0.76
N ALA A 218 4.85 12.52 -1.55
CA ALA A 218 4.90 13.90 -2.04
C ALA A 218 4.86 14.93 -0.89
N SER A 219 4.13 14.65 0.19
CA SER A 219 4.04 15.52 1.36
C SER A 219 5.38 15.63 2.08
N PHE A 220 6.10 14.51 2.22
CA PHE A 220 7.46 14.49 2.76
C PHE A 220 8.43 15.25 1.84
N ILE A 221 8.47 14.92 0.55
CA ILE A 221 9.39 15.56 -0.41
C ILE A 221 9.17 17.09 -0.47
N GLN A 222 7.93 17.54 -0.37
CA GLN A 222 7.60 18.98 -0.36
C GLN A 222 8.05 19.66 0.94
N LYS A 223 7.83 19.03 2.10
CA LYS A 223 8.16 19.57 3.43
C LYS A 223 8.61 18.44 4.36
N PRO A 224 9.92 18.15 4.44
CA PRO A 224 10.45 17.02 5.22
C PRO A 224 10.09 17.05 6.70
N ILE A 225 9.94 18.24 7.28
CA ILE A 225 9.49 18.42 8.67
C ILE A 225 8.17 17.71 8.99
N ARG A 226 7.30 17.48 7.99
CA ARG A 226 6.02 16.77 8.19
C ARG A 226 6.20 15.34 8.66
N TRP A 227 7.26 14.66 8.21
CA TRP A 227 7.57 13.33 8.70
C TRP A 227 7.96 13.37 10.19
N LEU A 228 8.85 14.29 10.56
CA LEU A 228 9.29 14.44 11.95
C LEU A 228 8.16 14.90 12.88
N LYS A 229 7.28 15.78 12.40
CA LYS A 229 6.06 16.17 13.12
C LYS A 229 5.11 14.99 13.30
N ALA A 230 4.88 14.19 12.26
CA ALA A 230 4.05 13.00 12.40
C ALA A 230 4.65 11.99 13.39
N ILE A 231 5.98 11.87 13.48
CA ILE A 231 6.64 11.10 14.54
C ILE A 231 6.32 11.71 15.91
N SER A 232 6.51 13.00 16.07
CA SER A 232 6.29 13.70 17.35
C SER A 232 4.83 13.65 17.81
N ASP A 233 3.91 14.08 16.96
CA ASP A 233 2.48 14.25 17.26
C ASP A 233 1.78 12.91 17.60
N TYR A 234 2.31 11.79 17.09
CA TYR A 234 1.72 10.47 17.27
C TYR A 234 2.55 9.53 18.16
N GLY A 235 3.66 10.01 18.75
CA GLY A 235 4.54 9.18 19.57
C GLY A 235 5.16 8.03 18.77
N GLY A 236 5.67 8.33 17.57
CA GLY A 236 6.22 7.38 16.62
C GLY A 236 7.48 6.67 17.13
N THR A 237 7.30 5.49 17.69
CA THR A 237 8.40 4.62 18.16
C THR A 237 9.25 3.99 17.05
N HIS A 238 8.69 3.80 15.85
CA HIS A 238 9.36 3.11 14.75
C HIS A 238 9.15 3.86 13.44
N SER A 239 10.25 4.15 12.73
CA SER A 239 10.20 4.79 11.43
C SER A 239 11.48 4.50 10.65
N GLY A 240 11.38 4.43 9.33
CA GLY A 240 12.51 4.16 8.46
C GLY A 240 12.42 4.93 7.15
N ALA A 241 13.57 5.23 6.56
CA ALA A 241 13.66 5.93 5.28
C ALA A 241 15.00 5.64 4.58
N PRO A 242 15.08 5.80 3.24
CA PRO A 242 16.35 5.78 2.53
C PRO A 242 17.26 6.94 2.97
N ASN A 243 18.58 6.77 2.84
CA ASN A 243 19.58 7.71 3.35
C ASN A 243 19.34 9.18 2.97
N PHE A 244 18.93 9.46 1.73
CA PHE A 244 18.69 10.84 1.26
C PHE A 244 17.63 11.58 2.09
N ALA A 245 16.68 10.87 2.70
CA ALA A 245 15.60 11.47 3.44
C ALA A 245 16.09 12.17 4.72
N TYR A 246 17.09 11.59 5.38
CA TYR A 246 17.71 12.19 6.57
C TYR A 246 18.45 13.46 6.19
N ALA A 247 19.24 13.43 5.11
CA ALA A 247 19.90 14.63 4.58
C ALA A 247 18.88 15.73 4.25
N LEU A 248 17.78 15.36 3.59
CA LEU A 248 16.72 16.30 3.23
C LEU A 248 16.05 16.91 4.47
N CYS A 249 15.88 16.16 5.56
CA CYS A 249 15.40 16.71 6.83
C CYS A 249 16.37 17.74 7.41
N VAL A 250 17.67 17.49 7.37
CA VAL A 250 18.68 18.44 7.86
C VAL A 250 18.72 19.70 6.99
N GLU A 251 18.69 19.56 5.67
CA GLU A 251 18.82 20.67 4.72
C GLU A 251 17.57 21.56 4.61
N LYS A 252 16.38 21.00 4.84
CA LYS A 252 15.10 21.68 4.59
C LYS A 252 14.33 22.05 5.85
N THR A 253 14.95 21.92 7.03
CA THR A 253 14.33 22.33 8.30
C THR A 253 15.23 23.27 9.08
N THR A 254 14.61 24.23 9.77
CA THR A 254 15.37 25.18 10.60
C THR A 254 15.63 24.62 12.00
N PRO A 255 16.63 25.13 12.74
CA PRO A 255 16.81 24.79 14.16
C PRO A 255 15.54 25.01 14.99
N GLU A 256 14.82 26.11 14.77
CA GLU A 256 13.59 26.45 15.52
C GLU A 256 12.49 25.42 15.29
N GLN A 257 12.32 24.95 14.03
CA GLN A 257 11.36 23.90 13.71
C GLN A 257 11.72 22.58 14.40
N ARG A 258 13.02 22.26 14.48
CA ARG A 258 13.50 21.02 15.11
C ARG A 258 13.36 21.07 16.64
N ASN A 259 13.55 22.24 17.25
CA ASN A 259 13.40 22.43 18.69
C ASN A 259 11.94 22.30 19.18
N GLN A 260 10.95 22.32 18.28
CA GLN A 260 9.54 22.11 18.60
C GLN A 260 9.14 20.63 18.59
N LEU A 261 10.03 19.73 18.15
CA LEU A 261 9.74 18.31 18.05
C LEU A 261 10.03 17.61 19.38
N ASP A 262 9.09 16.79 19.83
CA ASP A 262 9.33 15.74 20.81
C ASP A 262 9.58 14.41 20.09
N LEU A 263 10.81 13.91 20.13
CA LEU A 263 11.22 12.63 19.52
C LEU A 263 11.76 11.66 20.59
N SER A 264 11.28 11.78 21.84
CA SER A 264 11.76 11.01 22.98
C SER A 264 11.08 9.65 23.19
N SER A 265 10.03 9.37 22.40
CA SER A 265 9.24 8.13 22.42
C SER A 265 10.00 6.88 21.98
#